data_AF-A0A2D4T622-F1
#
_entry.id   AF-A0A2D4T622-F1
#
_cell.length_a   1.000
_cell.length_b   1.000
_cell.length_c   1.000
_cell.angle_alpha   90.00
_cell.angle_beta   90.00
_cell.angle_gamma   90.00
#
_symmetry.space_group_name_H-M   'P 1'
#
loop_
_entity.id
_entity.type
_entity.pdbx_description
1 polymer ?
#
loop_
_entity_poly.entity_id
_entity_poly.type
_entity_poly.pdbx_seq_one_letter_code
_entity_poly.pdbx_strand_id
1 'polypeptide(L)'
;MARKRPKNRKRQRGLTLLESLVTLAIVSVLTAMAAPSFKSQIATARARAGAQQLYAAVQFARTTAQLTGRTVMLCPITDFTA
;
A
#
# COMPACT_ATOMS: atom_id res chain seq x y z
N MET A 1 63.86 8.37 -20.61
CA MET A 1 62.70 8.62 -21.51
C MET A 1 61.61 7.59 -21.17
N ALA A 2 60.62 7.96 -20.35
CA ALA A 2 59.63 7.01 -19.82
C ALA A 2 58.37 6.96 -20.70
N ARG A 3 58.08 5.80 -21.32
CA ARG A 3 56.87 5.57 -22.13
C ARG A 3 55.63 5.50 -21.23
N LYS A 4 54.75 6.49 -21.34
CA LYS A 4 53.40 6.50 -20.72
C LYS A 4 52.53 5.43 -21.40
N ARG A 5 52.06 4.43 -20.64
CA ARG A 5 51.12 3.42 -21.13
C ARG A 5 49.71 4.03 -21.26
N PRO A 6 48.96 3.78 -22.35
CA PRO A 6 47.63 4.33 -22.52
C PRO A 6 46.64 3.69 -21.53
N LYS A 7 45.91 4.55 -20.80
CA LYS A 7 44.87 4.16 -19.85
C LYS A 7 43.63 3.73 -20.64
N ASN A 8 43.37 2.43 -20.69
CA ASN A 8 42.21 1.86 -21.39
C ASN A 8 40.91 2.37 -20.75
N ARG A 9 40.23 3.33 -21.40
CA ARG A 9 38.90 3.78 -20.96
C ARG A 9 37.92 2.64 -21.21
N LYS A 10 37.40 2.03 -20.15
CA LYS A 10 36.32 1.05 -20.27
C LYS A 10 35.15 1.72 -21.00
N ARG A 11 34.85 1.25 -22.21
CA ARG A 11 33.75 1.71 -23.04
C ARG A 11 32.44 1.32 -22.34
N GLN A 12 31.67 2.29 -21.87
CA GLN A 12 30.33 2.02 -21.35
C GLN A 12 29.47 1.50 -22.51
N ARG A 13 28.96 0.29 -22.39
CA ARG A 13 27.95 -0.25 -23.30
C ARG A 13 26.59 0.27 -22.83
N GLY A 14 25.92 1.05 -23.67
CA GLY A 14 24.55 1.52 -23.44
C GLY A 14 23.52 0.46 -23.82
N LEU A 15 22.27 0.67 -23.39
CA LEU A 15 21.11 -0.14 -23.78
C LEU A 15 20.67 0.21 -25.20
N THR A 16 20.17 -0.79 -25.94
CA THR A 16 19.59 -0.54 -27.27
C THR A 16 18.13 -0.08 -27.16
N LEU A 17 17.63 0.62 -28.19
CA LEU A 17 16.21 0.98 -28.28
C LEU A 17 15.29 -0.25 -28.15
N LEU A 18 15.70 -1.36 -28.77
CA LEU A 18 14.97 -2.62 -28.73
C LEU A 18 14.92 -3.20 -27.32
N GLU A 19 16.04 -3.17 -26.60
CA GLU A 19 16.12 -3.68 -25.23
C GLU A 19 15.24 -2.87 -24.26
N SER A 20 15.21 -1.54 -24.41
CA SER A 20 14.28 -0.68 -23.66
C SER A 20 12.81 -0.99 -23.98
N LEU A 21 12.46 -1.26 -25.24
CA LEU A 21 11.09 -1.64 -25.60
C LEU A 21 10.69 -3.00 -25.02
N VAL A 22 11.58 -3.99 -25.07
CA VAL A 22 11.33 -5.32 -24.50
C VAL A 22 11.19 -5.25 -22.98
N THR A 23 12.05 -4.50 -22.29
CA THR A 23 11.94 -4.32 -20.83
C THR A 23 10.64 -3.63 -20.44
N LEU A 24 10.23 -2.57 -21.15
CA LEU A 24 8.93 -1.92 -20.94
C LEU A 24 7.74 -2.85 -21.21
N ALA A 25 7.82 -3.69 -22.24
CA ALA A 25 6.79 -4.69 -22.53
C ALA A 25 6.65 -5.73 -21.40
N ILE A 26 7.77 -6.19 -20.84
CA ILE A 26 7.75 -7.12 -19.70
C ILE A 26 7.18 -6.43 -18.45
N VAL A 27 7.65 -5.21 -18.15
CA VAL A 27 7.18 -4.43 -17.00
C VAL A 27 5.68 -4.14 -17.09
N SER A 28 5.15 -3.84 -18.28
CA SER A 28 3.73 -3.54 -18.45
C SER A 28 2.84 -4.76 -18.17
N VAL A 29 3.22 -5.95 -18.66
CA VAL A 29 2.52 -7.21 -18.39
C VAL A 29 2.53 -7.52 -16.89
N LEU A 30 3.69 -7.42 -16.23
CA LEU A 30 3.81 -7.65 -14.79
C LEU A 30 2.94 -6.66 -13.99
N THR A 31 2.96 -5.39 -14.37
CA THR A 31 2.19 -4.33 -13.68
C THR A 31 0.68 -4.54 -13.84
N ALA A 32 0.23 -4.96 -15.03
CA ALA A 32 -1.19 -5.24 -15.29
C ALA A 32 -1.74 -6.35 -14.38
N MET A 33 -0.93 -7.37 -14.09
CA MET A 33 -1.29 -8.45 -13.17
C MET A 33 -1.20 -8.04 -11.69
N ALA A 34 -0.20 -7.23 -11.33
CA ALA A 34 0.04 -6.83 -9.93
C ALA A 34 -0.95 -5.76 -9.41
N ALA A 35 -1.36 -4.81 -10.26
CA ALA A 35 -2.22 -3.68 -9.88
C ALA A 35 -3.56 -4.05 -9.21
N PRO A 36 -4.36 -5.03 -9.70
CA PRO A 36 -5.65 -5.35 -9.07
C PRO A 36 -5.53 -5.88 -7.64
N SER A 37 -4.41 -6.51 -7.26
CA SER A 37 -4.20 -7.06 -5.91
C SER A 37 -4.28 -5.97 -4.83
N PHE A 38 -3.77 -4.77 -5.11
CA PHE A 38 -3.81 -3.65 -4.17
C PHE A 38 -5.24 -3.16 -3.90
N LYS A 39 -6.14 -3.19 -4.90
CA LYS A 39 -7.54 -2.78 -4.71
C LYS A 39 -8.25 -3.68 -3.69
N SER A 40 -8.06 -5.00 -3.80
CA SER A 40 -8.64 -5.97 -2.86
C SER A 40 -8.07 -5.82 -1.44
N GLN A 41 -6.75 -5.60 -1.33
CA GLN A 41 -6.11 -5.38 -0.04
C GLN A 41 -6.61 -4.09 0.64
N ILE A 42 -6.76 -2.99 -0.11
CA ILE A 42 -7.30 -1.73 0.41
C ILE A 42 -8.75 -1.90 0.87
N ALA A 43 -9.59 -2.59 0.09
CA ALA A 43 -10.98 -2.87 0.48
C ALA A 43 -11.06 -3.69 1.78
N THR A 44 -10.22 -4.72 1.89
CA THR A 44 -10.12 -5.55 3.10
C THR A 44 -9.60 -4.75 4.29
N ALA A 45 -8.61 -3.89 4.10
CA ALA A 45 -8.07 -3.02 5.13
C ALA A 45 -9.13 -2.02 5.64
N ARG A 46 -9.93 -1.43 4.75
CA ARG A 46 -11.05 -0.54 5.10
C ARG A 46 -12.12 -1.28 5.90
N ALA A 47 -12.51 -2.49 5.47
CA ALA A 47 -13.48 -3.30 6.21
C ALA A 47 -12.97 -3.67 7.62
N ARG A 48 -11.70 -4.07 7.72
CA ARG A 48 -11.06 -4.34 9.03
C ARG A 48 -11.00 -3.10 9.91
N ALA A 49 -10.63 -1.95 9.35
CA ALA A 49 -10.58 -0.69 10.10
C ALA A 49 -11.95 -0.33 10.68
N GLY A 50 -13.03 -0.43 9.89
CA GLY A 50 -14.39 -0.20 10.38
C GLY A 50 -14.80 -1.17 11.49
N ALA A 51 -14.47 -2.47 11.34
CA ALA A 51 -14.74 -3.46 12.39
C ALA A 51 -13.95 -3.18 13.68
N GLN A 52 -12.69 -2.74 13.57
CA GLN A 52 -11.86 -2.37 14.73
C GLN A 52 -12.39 -1.13 15.44
N GLN A 53 -12.86 -0.12 14.68
CA GLN A 53 -13.49 1.07 15.25
C GLN A 53 -14.76 0.71 16.04
N LEU A 54 -15.61 -0.15 15.48
CA LEU A 54 -16.81 -0.64 16.18
C LEU A 54 -16.43 -1.44 17.43
N TYR A 55 -15.45 -2.34 17.31
CA TYR A 55 -14.97 -3.13 18.46
C TYR A 55 -14.46 -2.22 19.59
N ALA A 56 -13.68 -1.19 19.27
CA ALA A 56 -13.20 -0.21 20.24
C ALA A 56 -14.37 0.54 20.90
N ALA A 57 -15.38 0.96 20.13
CA ALA A 57 -16.57 1.63 20.65
C ALA A 57 -17.38 0.73 21.61
N VAL A 58 -17.52 -0.56 21.29
CA VAL A 58 -18.18 -1.54 22.17
C VAL A 58 -17.39 -1.74 23.47
N GLN A 59 -16.07 -1.89 23.38
CA GLN A 59 -15.23 -2.03 24.58
C GLN A 59 -15.29 -0.78 25.47
N PHE A 60 -15.30 0.40 24.85
CA PHE A 60 -15.51 1.65 25.57
C PHE A 60 -16.87 1.67 26.27
N ALA A 61 -17.96 1.43 25.53
CA ALA A 61 -19.31 1.42 26.10
C ALA A 61 -19.45 0.40 27.24
N ARG A 62 -18.86 -0.78 27.11
CA ARG A 62 -18.82 -1.80 28.17
C ARG A 62 -18.11 -1.30 29.42
N THR A 63 -16.96 -0.64 29.25
CA THR A 63 -16.19 -0.09 30.37
C THR A 63 -16.98 1.03 31.06
N THR A 64 -17.62 1.91 30.28
CA THR A 64 -18.48 2.97 30.81
C THR A 64 -19.70 2.41 31.56
N ALA A 65 -20.34 1.35 31.04
CA ALA A 65 -21.45 0.69 31.70
C ALA A 65 -21.04 0.07 33.05
N GLN A 66 -19.87 -0.57 33.11
CA GLN A 66 -19.32 -1.12 34.34
C GLN A 66 -19.00 -0.04 35.37
N LEU A 67 -18.40 1.08 34.94
CA LEU A 67 -18.03 2.19 35.84
C LEU A 67 -19.25 2.96 36.38
N THR A 68 -20.30 3.10 35.56
CA THR A 68 -21.51 3.87 35.94
C THR A 68 -22.60 3.01 36.57
N GLY A 69 -22.52 1.69 36.46
CA GLY A 69 -23.58 0.77 36.89
C GLY A 69 -24.88 0.93 36.10
N ARG A 70 -24.84 1.56 34.92
CA ARG A 70 -26.00 1.83 34.06
C ARG A 70 -25.82 1.19 32.68
N THR A 71 -26.94 0.91 32.03
CA THR A 71 -26.93 0.43 30.65
C THR A 71 -26.47 1.52 29.69
N VAL A 72 -25.48 1.22 28.85
CA VAL A 72 -24.94 2.11 27.82
C VAL A 72 -25.21 1.47 26.46
N MET A 73 -25.76 2.24 25.52
CA MET A 73 -26.05 1.80 24.17
C MET A 73 -25.25 2.59 23.14
N LEU A 74 -24.83 1.93 22.06
CA LEU A 74 -24.22 2.57 20.90
C LEU A 74 -25.32 2.97 19.92
N CYS A 75 -25.38 4.25 19.58
CA CYS A 75 -26.28 4.75 18.54
C CYS A 75 -25.53 4.79 17.20
N PRO A 76 -26.05 4.16 16.13
CA PRO A 76 -25.51 4.36 14.80
C PRO A 76 -25.70 5.82 14.39
N ILE A 77 -24.66 6.44 13.86
CA ILE A 77 -24.81 7.75 13.22
C ILE A 77 -25.44 7.54 11.85
N THR A 78 -26.67 8.00 11.65
CA THR A 78 -27.38 7.92 10.37
C THR A 78 -27.01 9.07 9.44
N ASP A 79 -26.47 10.16 9.99
CA ASP A 79 -26.11 11.35 9.24
C ASP A 79 -24.61 11.39 8.99
N PHE A 80 -24.18 10.69 7.94
CA PHE A 80 -22.88 10.94 7.32
C PHE A 80 -23.11 11.88 6.12
N THR A 81 -23.42 13.16 6.40
CA THR A 81 -23.40 14.19 5.36
C THR A 81 -21.96 14.44 4.95
N ALA A 82 -21.65 14.11 3.69
CA ALA A 82 -20.36 14.32 3.03
C ALA A 82 -20.02 15.80 2.84
#